data_AF-A0A2Z5CV88-F1
#
_entry.id   AF-A0A2Z5CV88-F1
#
_cell.length_a   1.000
_cell.length_b   1.000
_cell.length_c   1.000
_cell.angle_alpha   90.00
_cell.angle_beta   90.00
_cell.angle_gamma   90.00
#
_symmetry.space_group_name_H-M   'P 1'
#
loop_
_entity.id
_entity.type
_entity.pdbx_description
1 polymer ?
#
loop_
_entity_poly.entity_id
_entity_poly.type
_entity_poly.pdbx_seq_one_letter_code
_entity_poly.pdbx_strand_id
1 'polypeptide(L)' 'ITPNTTFRCTGLNISGVPDGVPNTTQNLDLSFSNLKSLGSNYFASVPELQLLDLS' A
#
# COMPACT_ATOMS: atom_id res chain seq x y z
N ILE A 1 3.63 -8.95 21.09
CA ILE A 1 3.27 -9.43 19.74
C ILE A 1 3.01 -8.17 18.93
N THR A 2 3.95 -7.74 18.10
CA THR A 2 3.67 -6.62 17.18
C THR A 2 2.60 -7.14 16.21
N PRO A 3 1.41 -6.53 16.14
CA PRO A 3 0.42 -6.96 15.15
C PRO A 3 1.09 -6.92 13.78
N ASN A 4 0.83 -7.94 12.96
CA ASN A 4 1.34 -7.95 11.60
C ASN A 4 0.65 -6.82 10.82
N THR A 5 1.32 -5.67 10.72
CA THR A 5 0.86 -4.46 10.03
C THR A 5 1.21 -4.49 8.54
N THR A 6 1.35 -5.69 7.98
CA THR A 6 1.69 -5.91 6.58
C THR A 6 0.45 -6.22 5.76
N PHE A 7 0.24 -5.45 4.69
CA PHE A 7 -0.81 -5.68 3.71
C PHE A 7 -0.21 -5.95 2.33
N ARG A 8 -0.69 -6.99 1.67
CA ARG A 8 -0.29 -7.38 0.31
C ARG A 8 -1.44 -7.14 -0.65
N CYS A 9 -1.19 -6.30 -1.64
CA CYS A 9 -2.12 -5.84 -2.66
C CYS A 9 -1.46 -5.98 -4.04
N THR A 10 -1.01 -7.19 -4.36
CA THR A 10 -0.24 -7.49 -5.56
C THR A 10 -1.12 -7.76 -6.78
N GLY A 11 -0.59 -7.52 -7.99
CA GLY A 11 -1.31 -7.85 -9.23
C GLY A 11 -2.55 -6.99 -9.50
N LEU A 12 -2.70 -5.85 -8.82
CA LEU A 12 -3.88 -5.01 -8.91
C LEU A 12 -3.74 -3.93 -10.00
N ASN A 13 -4.88 -3.51 -10.55
CA ASN A 13 -5.00 -2.32 -11.41
C ASN A 13 -5.66 -1.19 -10.62
N ILE A 14 -4.90 -0.58 -9.72
CA ILE A 14 -5.38 0.41 -8.74
C ILE A 14 -4.76 1.78 -8.98
N SER A 15 -5.49 2.82 -8.62
CA SER A 15 -5.05 4.23 -8.71
C SER A 15 -4.77 4.86 -7.34
N GLY A 16 -4.71 4.06 -6.28
CA GLY A 16 -4.51 4.46 -4.90
C GLY A 16 -4.44 3.26 -3.96
N VAL A 17 -4.21 3.50 -2.68
CA VAL A 17 -4.28 2.44 -1.66
C VAL A 17 -5.73 1.95 -1.51
N PRO A 18 -6.01 0.63 -1.54
CA PRO A 18 -7.36 0.09 -1.40
C PRO A 18 -8.03 0.41 -0.04
N ASP A 19 -9.33 0.66 -0.03
CA ASP A 19 -10.13 1.00 1.18
C ASP A 19 -10.05 -0.05 2.30
N GLY A 20 -9.71 -1.30 1.98
CA GLY A 20 -9.53 -2.38 2.95
C GLY A 20 -8.21 -2.35 3.71
N VAL A 21 -7.28 -1.45 3.36
CA VAL A 21 -5.98 -1.31 4.01
C VAL A 21 -6.11 -0.38 5.23
N PRO A 22 -5.84 -0.86 6.47
CA PRO A 22 -5.90 -0.04 7.67
C PRO A 22 -4.92 1.12 7.65
N ASN A 23 -5.28 2.24 8.27
CA ASN A 23 -4.38 3.40 8.41
C ASN A 23 -3.14 3.13 9.28
N THR A 24 -3.15 2.06 10.08
CA THR A 24 -2.03 1.56 10.88
C THR A 24 -1.10 0.62 10.11
N THR A 25 -1.29 0.46 8.80
CA THR A 25 -0.42 -0.35 7.94
C THR A 25 0.98 0.26 7.91
N GLN A 26 1.98 -0.57 8.19
CA GLN A 26 3.39 -0.17 8.19
C GLN A 26 4.15 -0.75 7.00
N ASN A 27 3.71 -1.90 6.47
CA ASN A 27 4.30 -2.52 5.29
C ASN A 27 3.22 -2.73 4.23
N LEU A 28 3.40 -2.11 3.06
CA LEU A 28 2.49 -2.26 1.92
C LEU A 28 3.24 -2.85 0.74
N ASP A 29 2.75 -3.97 0.24
CA ASP A 29 3.27 -4.64 -0.95
C ASP A 29 2.30 -4.44 -2.11
N LEU A 30 2.71 -3.64 -3.09
CA LEU A 30 2.00 -3.40 -4.35
C LEU A 30 2.73 -4.06 -5.54
N SER A 31 3.63 -5.02 -5.29
CA SER A 31 4.39 -5.68 -6.35
C SER A 31 3.48 -6.28 -7.43
N PHE A 32 3.98 -6.33 -8.66
CA PHE A 32 3.24 -6.80 -9.84
C PHE A 32 1.96 -6.00 -10.16
N SER A 33 1.77 -4.82 -9.55
CA SER A 33 0.64 -3.94 -9.88
C SER A 33 0.92 -3.11 -11.13
N ASN A 34 -0.11 -2.82 -11.92
CA ASN A 34 0.03 -2.03 -13.15
C ASN A 34 0.04 -0.51 -12.87
N LEU A 35 1.03 -0.07 -12.09
CA LEU A 35 1.15 1.31 -11.64
C LEU A 35 1.82 2.17 -12.73
N LYS A 36 1.02 2.94 -13.48
CA LYS A 36 1.55 3.86 -14.50
C LYS A 36 2.12 5.16 -13.92
N SER A 37 1.54 5.64 -12.83
CA SER A 37 1.95 6.86 -12.13
C SER A 37 1.43 6.85 -10.70
N LEU A 38 2.23 7.36 -9.77
CA LEU A 38 1.78 7.64 -8.41
C LEU A 38 1.28 9.08 -8.35
N GLY A 39 -0.03 9.27 -8.21
CA GLY A 39 -0.62 10.59 -8.04
C GLY A 39 -0.25 11.24 -6.70
N SER A 40 -0.53 12.54 -6.57
CA SER A 40 -0.43 13.21 -5.27
C SER A 40 -1.32 12.49 -4.24
N ASN A 41 -0.83 12.38 -3.01
CA ASN A 41 -1.57 11.76 -1.90
C ASN A 41 -1.91 10.26 -2.09
N TYR A 42 -1.22 9.55 -2.98
CA TYR A 42 -1.47 8.11 -3.25
C TYR A 42 -1.52 7.27 -1.96
N PHE A 43 -0.64 7.57 -1.01
CA PHE A 43 -0.50 6.85 0.26
C PHE A 43 -1.09 7.59 1.46
N ALA A 44 -1.93 8.61 1.25
CA ALA A 44 -2.44 9.44 2.35
C ALA A 44 -3.34 8.67 3.34
N SER A 45 -3.93 7.55 2.93
CA SER A 45 -4.73 6.69 3.81
C SER A 45 -3.90 5.78 4.74
N VAL A 46 -2.58 5.70 4.53
CA VAL A 46 -1.64 4.88 5.33
C VAL A 46 -0.52 5.75 5.91
N PRO A 47 -0.84 6.66 6.86
CA PRO A 47 0.14 7.61 7.41
C PRO A 47 1.29 6.94 8.20
N GLU A 48 1.12 5.69 8.64
CA GLU A 48 2.13 4.93 9.37
C GLU A 48 3.04 4.08 8.46
N LEU A 49 2.97 4.25 7.13
CA LEU A 49 3.72 3.47 6.18
C LEU A 49 5.24 3.64 6.38
N GLN A 50 5.94 2.53 6.58
CA GLN A 50 7.40 2.47 6.78
C GLN A 50 8.10 1.77 5.62
N LEU A 51 7.48 0.73 5.06
CA LEU A 51 8.01 -0.03 3.93
C LEU A 51 6.97 -0.14 2.81
N LEU A 52 7.43 0.15 1.60
CA LEU A 52 6.64 0.06 0.38
C LEU A 52 7.40 -0.80 -0.64
N ASP A 53 6.75 -1.87 -1.12
CA ASP A 53 7.25 -2.69 -2.22
C ASP A 53 6.46 -2.38 -3.50
N LEU A 54 7.17 -2.00 -4.56
CA LEU A 54 6.64 -1.66 -5.90
C LEU A 54 7.28 -2.53 -7.01
N SER A 55 7.87 -3.67 -6.65
CA SER A 55 8.62 -4.52 -7.58
C SER A 55 7.81 -5.10 -8.75
#